data_AF-A0A7Y0GNZ5-F1
#
_entry.id   AF-A0A7Y0GNZ5-F1
#
_cell.length_a   1.000
_cell.length_b   1.000
_cell.length_c   1.000
_cell.angle_alpha   90.00
_cell.angle_beta   90.00
_cell.angle_gamma   90.00
#
_symmetry.space_group_name_H-M   'P 1'
#
loop_
_entity.id
_entity.type
_entity.pdbx_description
1 polymer ?
#
loop_
_entity_poly.entity_id
_entity_poly.type
_entity_poly.pdbx_seq_one_letter_code
_entity_poly.pdbx_strand_id
1 'polypeptide(L)'
;MAAPVRRGRLIAALVGAVTLLLGSVVAVVAASGAFGESTGSGAYAMVRGFTSDTSTRVPELPGTVVNVSLGNMGGAMMGGSSGMGNGAMFLSADRATVPAGTVSFVATNIGSIEHELVVLPLADGVAPGSRRIGGGNKVDETGSLGEASNSGGAGAGEGITPGASGWVSLTLAPGRYELVCNIAGHYADGMYTVLTVT
;
A
#
# COMPACT_ATOMS: atom_id res chain seq x y z
N MET A 1 -10.99 -75.53 -32.73
CA MET A 1 -10.91 -74.66 -31.53
C MET A 1 -9.46 -74.23 -31.37
N ALA A 2 -9.27 -72.94 -31.10
CA ALA A 2 -8.13 -72.15 -31.55
C ALA A 2 -6.81 -72.41 -30.81
N ALA A 3 -5.71 -72.38 -31.57
CA ALA A 3 -4.34 -72.40 -31.10
C ALA A 3 -3.97 -71.07 -30.41
N PRO A 4 -3.16 -71.07 -29.34
CA PRO A 4 -2.66 -69.83 -28.75
C PRO A 4 -1.56 -69.21 -29.61
N VAL A 5 -1.79 -67.96 -29.96
CA VAL A 5 -1.06 -67.15 -30.93
C VAL A 5 0.02 -66.33 -30.22
N ARG A 6 1.23 -66.45 -30.77
CA ARG A 6 2.32 -65.45 -30.91
C ARG A 6 2.98 -64.89 -29.64
N ARG A 7 4.20 -65.42 -29.43
CA ARG A 7 5.37 -64.65 -29.02
C ARG A 7 5.47 -63.35 -29.83
N GLY A 8 5.24 -62.22 -29.18
CA GLY A 8 5.44 -60.91 -29.78
C GLY A 8 4.68 -59.85 -29.02
N ARG A 9 5.43 -58.95 -28.36
CA ARG A 9 5.00 -57.63 -27.89
C ARG A 9 4.24 -57.55 -26.57
N LEU A 10 4.84 -57.96 -25.45
CA LEU A 10 4.38 -57.54 -24.11
C LEU A 10 5.54 -57.33 -23.12
N ILE A 11 6.59 -56.59 -23.52
CA ILE A 11 7.45 -55.83 -22.58
C ILE A 11 7.06 -54.35 -22.65
N ALA A 12 5.75 -54.10 -22.76
CA ALA A 12 5.19 -52.76 -22.86
C ALA A 12 3.82 -52.72 -22.16
N ALA A 13 3.77 -53.25 -20.95
CA ALA A 13 2.68 -53.01 -20.01
C ALA A 13 3.17 -53.44 -18.63
N LEU A 14 3.48 -52.46 -17.77
CA LEU A 14 3.29 -52.46 -16.30
C LEU A 14 4.13 -51.36 -15.63
N VAL A 15 4.00 -50.12 -16.13
CA VAL A 15 4.13 -48.91 -15.29
C VAL A 15 2.96 -47.99 -15.67
N GLY A 16 1.75 -48.50 -15.41
CA GLY A 16 0.52 -47.72 -15.44
C GLY A 16 0.12 -47.42 -14.01
N ALA A 17 -0.20 -46.14 -13.76
CA ALA A 17 -0.81 -45.59 -12.53
C ALA A 17 0.12 -45.24 -11.35
N VAL A 18 0.94 -44.20 -11.52
CA VAL A 18 1.01 -43.01 -10.61
C VAL A 18 1.48 -41.81 -11.48
N THR A 19 0.64 -41.26 -12.36
CA THR A 19 -0.18 -40.04 -12.15
C THR A 19 0.57 -38.80 -11.65
N LEU A 20 0.84 -37.91 -12.60
CA LEU A 20 0.49 -36.48 -12.58
C LEU A 20 1.04 -35.63 -11.44
N LEU A 21 2.07 -34.82 -11.75
CA LEU A 21 2.18 -33.38 -11.44
C LEU A 21 3.59 -32.94 -11.85
N LEU A 22 3.77 -32.47 -13.08
CA LEU A 22 4.85 -31.58 -13.56
C LEU A 22 4.84 -31.64 -15.09
N GLY A 23 3.95 -30.88 -15.72
CA GLY A 23 3.85 -30.91 -17.18
C GLY A 23 3.06 -29.75 -17.74
N SER A 24 3.71 -28.59 -17.87
CA SER A 24 3.41 -27.51 -18.84
C SER A 24 4.42 -26.38 -18.50
N VAL A 25 5.27 -25.83 -19.37
CA VAL A 25 5.09 -25.46 -20.77
C VAL A 25 6.48 -25.36 -21.45
N VAL A 26 6.66 -26.08 -22.56
CA VAL A 26 7.61 -25.82 -23.66
C VAL A 26 6.83 -26.29 -24.90
N ALA A 27 6.63 -25.59 -26.01
CA ALA A 27 7.12 -24.34 -26.58
C ALA A 27 6.08 -23.86 -27.62
N VAL A 28 6.08 -22.57 -27.96
CA VAL A 28 5.75 -22.11 -29.33
C VAL A 28 6.71 -20.97 -29.70
N VAL A 29 7.41 -21.15 -30.81
CA VAL A 29 8.34 -20.22 -31.47
C VAL A 29 7.61 -19.52 -32.62
N ALA A 30 7.80 -18.20 -32.77
CA ALA A 30 7.89 -17.43 -34.04
C ALA A 30 7.88 -15.92 -33.70
N ALA A 31 8.98 -15.19 -33.82
CA ALA A 31 9.56 -14.59 -35.04
C ALA A 31 9.12 -13.12 -35.23
N SER A 32 10.07 -12.17 -35.12
CA SER A 32 10.38 -11.13 -36.13
C SER A 32 10.96 -9.85 -35.51
N GLY A 33 12.21 -9.48 -35.90
CA GLY A 33 12.78 -8.12 -35.88
C GLY A 33 12.99 -7.45 -34.51
N ALA A 34 13.97 -6.60 -34.26
CA ALA A 34 15.00 -6.03 -35.09
C ALA A 34 16.16 -5.64 -34.15
N PHE A 35 17.36 -5.67 -34.72
CA PHE A 35 18.62 -5.30 -34.12
C PHE A 35 18.59 -3.84 -33.65
N GLY A 36 19.06 -3.62 -32.43
CA GLY A 36 19.29 -2.30 -31.84
C GLY A 36 20.52 -2.39 -30.96
N GLU A 37 21.67 -2.44 -31.61
CA GLU A 37 22.99 -2.31 -30.99
C GLU A 37 23.15 -0.86 -30.50
N SER A 38 23.36 -0.69 -29.20
CA SER A 38 24.03 0.51 -28.68
C SER A 38 24.99 0.08 -27.58
N THR A 39 26.25 -0.01 -27.98
CA THR A 39 27.45 -0.14 -27.18
C THR A 39 27.50 0.89 -26.05
N GLY A 40 27.65 0.40 -24.83
CA GLY A 40 27.79 1.21 -23.62
C GLY A 40 28.48 0.40 -22.53
N SER A 41 29.76 0.16 -22.75
CA SER A 41 30.83 -0.18 -21.80
C SER A 41 30.49 -0.37 -20.32
N GLY A 42 30.94 -1.51 -19.77
CA GLY A 42 31.67 -1.50 -18.50
C GLY A 42 30.92 -2.05 -17.29
N ALA A 43 31.14 -3.33 -17.01
CA ALA A 43 31.53 -3.84 -15.71
C ALA A 43 30.97 -3.13 -14.46
N TYR A 44 29.72 -3.43 -14.10
CA TYR A 44 29.27 -3.48 -12.69
C TYR A 44 28.16 -4.51 -12.48
N ALA A 45 28.15 -5.58 -13.27
CA ALA A 45 27.41 -6.77 -12.92
C ALA A 45 28.23 -7.52 -11.87
N MET A 46 27.95 -7.27 -10.58
CA MET A 46 28.16 -8.16 -9.41
C MET A 46 28.11 -7.31 -8.13
N VAL A 47 26.89 -7.01 -7.65
CA VAL A 47 26.43 -7.02 -6.24
C VAL A 47 24.99 -6.50 -6.31
N ARG A 48 24.05 -7.36 -6.70
CA ARG A 48 22.65 -7.16 -6.34
C ARG A 48 22.29 -8.31 -5.42
N GLY A 49 22.58 -8.08 -4.14
CA GLY A 49 21.86 -8.75 -3.08
C GLY A 49 20.36 -8.54 -3.28
N PHE A 50 19.59 -9.50 -2.80
CA PHE A 50 18.13 -9.45 -2.75
C PHE A 50 17.67 -8.17 -2.05
N THR A 51 17.49 -7.08 -2.79
CA THR A 51 16.69 -5.95 -2.34
C THR A 51 15.26 -6.36 -2.63
N SER A 52 14.54 -6.75 -1.58
CA SER A 52 13.08 -6.88 -1.59
C SER A 52 12.49 -5.61 -2.21
N ASP A 53 12.11 -5.69 -3.48
CA ASP A 53 11.44 -4.63 -4.24
C ASP A 53 9.94 -4.64 -3.90
N THR A 54 9.64 -4.68 -2.59
CA THR A 54 8.28 -4.72 -2.04
C THR A 54 7.90 -3.38 -1.43
N SER A 55 8.45 -2.29 -1.97
CA SER A 55 7.97 -0.94 -1.64
C SER A 55 6.99 -0.52 -2.73
N THR A 56 5.78 -0.11 -2.34
CA THR A 56 4.80 0.46 -3.28
C THR A 56 5.46 1.56 -4.11
N ARG A 57 5.52 1.40 -5.44
CA ARG A 57 6.00 2.46 -6.34
C ARG A 57 4.91 3.52 -6.50
N VAL A 58 5.04 4.62 -5.76
CA VAL A 58 4.22 5.81 -5.96
C VAL A 58 4.62 6.47 -7.29
N PRO A 59 3.67 6.80 -8.18
CA PRO A 59 3.97 7.50 -9.44
C PRO A 59 4.40 8.95 -9.18
N GLU A 60 4.86 9.65 -10.22
CA GLU A 60 5.04 11.09 -10.15
C GLU A 60 3.66 11.76 -9.97
N LEU A 61 3.52 12.57 -8.91
CA LEU A 61 2.26 13.20 -8.53
C LEU A 61 2.29 14.71 -8.85
N PRO A 62 1.15 15.31 -9.23
CA PRO A 62 1.10 16.73 -9.55
C PRO A 62 1.22 17.62 -8.30
N GLY A 63 1.71 18.83 -8.49
CA GLY A 63 1.67 19.88 -7.47
C GLY A 63 2.61 19.66 -6.29
N THR A 64 2.26 20.22 -5.13
CA THR A 64 3.06 20.09 -3.90
C THR A 64 2.80 18.73 -3.27
N VAL A 65 3.85 17.91 -3.12
CA VAL A 65 3.74 16.60 -2.45
C VAL A 65 3.90 16.75 -0.94
N VAL A 66 2.95 16.22 -0.17
CA VAL A 66 2.97 16.08 1.29
C VAL A 66 3.06 14.59 1.62
N ASN A 67 4.13 14.18 2.29
CA ASN A 67 4.26 12.80 2.76
C ASN A 67 3.62 12.69 4.14
N VAL A 68 2.75 11.69 4.32
CA VAL A 68 2.02 11.44 5.56
C VAL A 68 2.38 10.05 6.07
N SER A 69 2.89 9.97 7.29
CA SER A 69 3.16 8.71 7.99
C SER A 69 2.00 8.36 8.90
N LEU A 70 1.47 7.14 8.73
CA LEU A 70 0.38 6.57 9.51
C LEU A 70 0.93 5.40 10.32
N GLY A 71 0.61 5.31 11.61
CA GLY A 71 1.08 4.16 12.37
C GLY A 71 0.51 4.05 13.77
N ASN A 72 0.90 2.96 14.42
CA ASN A 72 0.48 2.58 15.76
C ASN A 72 1.69 1.98 16.46
N MET A 73 2.31 2.73 17.38
CA MET A 73 3.49 2.26 18.11
C MET A 73 3.05 1.49 19.36
N GLY A 74 3.18 0.16 19.31
CA GLY A 74 2.88 -0.76 20.40
C GLY A 74 3.29 -2.21 20.11
N GLY A 75 4.59 -2.52 20.22
CA GLY A 75 5.20 -3.87 20.21
C GLY A 75 6.01 -4.16 18.94
N ALA A 76 7.34 -4.24 18.95
CA ALA A 76 8.09 -5.37 19.52
C ALA A 76 9.52 -5.01 19.97
N MET A 77 9.73 -4.00 20.82
CA MET A 77 11.01 -3.81 21.52
C MET A 77 10.75 -3.29 22.94
N MET A 78 11.26 -4.03 23.93
CA MET A 78 11.28 -3.76 25.39
C MET A 78 10.05 -4.21 26.19
N GLY A 79 10.19 -5.41 26.79
CA GLY A 79 9.35 -5.86 27.89
C GLY A 79 9.51 -4.97 29.12
N GLY A 80 8.40 -4.49 29.65
CA GLY A 80 8.32 -3.71 30.87
C GLY A 80 6.87 -3.54 31.28
N SER A 81 6.51 -4.17 32.39
CA SER A 81 5.15 -4.22 32.91
C SER A 81 4.68 -2.86 33.47
N SER A 82 3.35 -2.65 33.46
CA SER A 82 2.58 -1.61 34.15
C SER A 82 2.28 -0.32 33.36
N GLY A 83 1.04 -0.21 32.86
CA GLY A 83 0.46 1.06 32.44
C GLY A 83 -0.56 0.91 31.32
N MET A 84 -1.82 1.23 31.62
CA MET A 84 -2.91 1.33 30.65
C MET A 84 -2.56 2.41 29.61
N GLY A 85 -2.12 2.00 28.42
CA GLY A 85 -1.91 2.89 27.29
C GLY A 85 -2.25 2.11 26.02
N ASN A 86 -3.38 2.48 25.38
CA ASN A 86 -3.64 2.12 24.00
C ASN A 86 -2.35 2.43 23.21
N GLY A 87 -1.80 1.46 22.50
CA GLY A 87 -0.57 1.65 21.73
C GLY A 87 -0.70 2.92 20.89
N ALA A 88 0.23 3.87 21.06
CA ALA A 88 0.05 5.24 20.58
C ALA A 88 -0.15 5.25 19.07
N MET A 89 -1.39 5.49 18.63
CA MET A 89 -1.71 5.73 17.23
C MET A 89 -1.21 7.12 16.85
N PHE A 90 -0.77 7.31 15.61
CA PHE A 90 -0.32 8.61 15.13
C PHE A 90 -0.54 8.80 13.63
N LEU A 91 -0.70 10.07 13.26
CA LEU A 91 -0.69 10.55 11.89
C LEU A 91 0.20 11.79 11.83
N SER A 92 1.22 11.81 10.97
CA SER A 92 2.14 12.94 10.85
C SER A 92 2.40 13.29 9.40
N ALA A 93 2.23 14.56 9.05
CA ALA A 93 2.68 15.10 7.76
C ALA A 93 4.14 15.58 7.87
N ASP A 94 4.89 15.49 6.77
CA ASP A 94 6.29 15.97 6.70
C ASP A 94 6.41 17.51 6.72
N ARG A 95 5.28 18.21 6.57
CA ARG A 95 5.17 19.66 6.66
C ARG A 95 3.81 20.07 7.20
N ALA A 96 3.81 21.15 7.97
CA ALA A 96 2.59 21.73 8.54
C ALA A 96 1.96 22.81 7.64
N THR A 97 2.70 23.31 6.63
CA THR A 97 2.25 24.39 5.75
C THR A 97 2.66 24.15 4.29
N VAL A 98 1.76 24.45 3.35
CA VAL A 98 1.99 24.38 1.90
C VAL A 98 1.34 25.57 1.17
N PRO A 99 1.77 25.95 -0.03
CA PRO A 99 1.05 26.91 -0.85
C PRO A 99 -0.30 26.35 -1.34
N ALA A 100 -1.26 27.24 -1.57
CA ALA A 100 -2.52 26.91 -2.24
C ALA A 100 -2.32 26.40 -3.67
N GLY A 101 -3.25 25.58 -4.13
CA GLY A 101 -3.22 24.92 -5.44
C GLY A 101 -3.29 23.41 -5.33
N THR A 102 -2.71 22.70 -6.30
CA THR A 102 -2.70 21.23 -6.29
C THR A 102 -1.73 20.72 -5.23
N VAL A 103 -2.25 19.94 -4.29
CA VAL A 103 -1.53 19.27 -3.22
C VAL A 103 -1.77 17.76 -3.36
N SER A 104 -0.70 17.00 -3.44
CA SER A 104 -0.74 15.54 -3.50
C SER A 104 -0.29 14.96 -2.17
N PHE A 105 -1.14 14.17 -1.55
CA PHE A 105 -0.83 13.46 -0.31
C PHE A 105 -0.38 12.04 -0.64
N VAL A 106 0.77 11.65 -0.10
CA VAL A 106 1.24 10.26 -0.12
C VAL A 106 1.17 9.75 1.31
N ALA A 107 0.20 8.89 1.59
CA ALA A 107 0.00 8.28 2.89
C ALA A 107 0.71 6.93 2.93
N THR A 108 1.68 6.78 3.83
CA THR A 108 2.44 5.55 4.02
C THR A 108 2.12 4.95 5.38
N ASN A 109 1.68 3.70 5.37
CA ASN A 109 1.43 2.94 6.59
C ASN A 109 2.75 2.32 7.08
N ILE A 110 3.30 2.89 8.15
CA ILE A 110 4.48 2.39 8.86
C ILE A 110 4.11 1.66 10.17
N GLY A 111 2.82 1.43 10.39
CA GLY A 111 2.27 0.67 11.51
C GLY A 111 2.09 -0.82 11.20
N SER A 112 1.31 -1.49 12.05
CA SER A 112 1.04 -2.93 11.97
C SER A 112 -0.42 -3.28 11.67
N ILE A 113 -1.31 -2.29 11.61
CA ILE A 113 -2.72 -2.44 11.22
C ILE A 113 -3.03 -1.52 10.04
N GLU A 114 -4.17 -1.70 9.39
CA GLU A 114 -4.61 -0.81 8.29
C GLU A 114 -4.80 0.62 8.77
N HIS A 115 -4.45 1.58 7.92
CA HIS A 115 -4.67 3.01 8.16
C HIS A 115 -5.16 3.70 6.90
N GLU A 116 -5.78 4.86 7.05
CA GLU A 116 -6.21 5.70 5.93
C GLU A 116 -5.87 7.17 6.18
N LEU A 117 -6.00 7.96 5.14
CA LEU A 117 -5.93 9.42 5.20
C LEU A 117 -7.20 10.00 4.60
N VAL A 118 -7.94 10.80 5.36
CA VAL A 118 -9.08 11.60 4.92
C VAL A 118 -8.75 13.09 5.14
N VAL A 119 -9.04 13.92 4.15
CA VAL A 119 -8.75 15.36 4.19
C VAL A 119 -10.04 16.15 4.44
N LEU A 120 -10.18 16.71 5.65
CA LEU A 120 -11.37 17.45 6.07
C LEU A 120 -11.04 18.93 6.29
N PRO A 121 -11.89 19.88 5.81
CA PRO A 121 -11.77 21.28 6.19
C PRO A 121 -11.84 21.44 7.71
N LEU A 122 -11.00 22.31 8.26
CA LEU A 122 -10.97 22.66 9.68
C LEU A 122 -11.24 24.15 9.82
N ALA A 123 -12.41 24.51 10.36
CA ALA A 123 -12.78 25.92 10.53
C ALA A 123 -11.81 26.66 11.47
N ASP A 124 -11.67 27.97 11.26
CA ASP A 124 -10.86 28.82 12.12
C ASP A 124 -11.36 28.78 13.57
N GLY A 125 -10.42 28.79 14.52
CA GLY A 125 -10.71 28.67 15.95
C GLY A 125 -11.11 27.27 16.42
N VAL A 126 -11.35 26.30 15.52
CA VAL A 126 -11.58 24.91 15.90
C VAL A 126 -10.25 24.21 16.20
N ALA A 127 -10.19 23.59 17.38
CA ALA A 127 -9.04 22.82 17.83
C ALA A 127 -8.93 21.49 17.04
N PRO A 128 -7.73 21.06 16.64
CA PRO A 128 -7.53 19.72 16.08
C PRO A 128 -7.92 18.65 17.10
N GLY A 129 -8.37 17.49 16.66
CA GLY A 129 -8.77 16.40 17.55
C GLY A 129 -10.12 16.61 18.24
N SER A 130 -10.87 17.65 17.89
CA SER A 130 -12.12 18.01 18.56
C SER A 130 -13.39 17.57 17.83
N ARG A 131 -13.27 16.85 16.70
CA ARG A 131 -14.44 16.35 15.97
C ARG A 131 -15.21 15.37 16.82
N ARG A 132 -16.54 15.48 16.76
CA ARG A 132 -17.44 14.55 17.46
C ARG A 132 -17.31 13.16 16.83
N ILE A 133 -17.07 12.17 17.67
CA ILE A 133 -17.12 10.76 17.29
C ILE A 133 -18.58 10.29 17.37
N GLY A 134 -19.07 9.75 16.26
CA GLY A 134 -20.43 9.26 16.06
C GLY A 134 -20.54 7.75 16.12
N GLY A 135 -21.58 7.22 15.46
CA GLY A 135 -21.79 5.78 15.33
C GLY A 135 -20.62 5.10 14.61
N GLY A 136 -20.31 3.86 15.00
CA GLY A 136 -19.19 3.12 14.42
C GLY A 136 -17.80 3.56 14.89
N ASN A 137 -17.71 4.42 15.91
CA ASN A 137 -16.46 4.96 16.44
C ASN A 137 -15.66 5.76 15.41
N LYS A 138 -16.37 6.46 14.53
CA LYS A 138 -15.85 7.30 13.45
C LYS A 138 -16.32 8.75 13.60
N VAL A 139 -15.55 9.72 13.09
CA VAL A 139 -16.01 11.10 12.92
C VAL A 139 -16.89 11.22 11.67
N ASP A 140 -17.71 12.26 11.63
CA ASP A 140 -18.46 12.64 10.43
C ASP A 140 -17.51 13.17 9.35
N GLU A 141 -17.56 12.55 8.17
CA GLU A 141 -16.76 12.92 6.99
C GLU A 141 -17.51 13.85 6.02
N THR A 142 -18.69 14.34 6.40
CA THR A 142 -19.41 15.32 5.60
C THR A 142 -18.51 16.51 5.28
N GLY A 143 -18.32 16.78 3.99
CA GLY A 143 -17.41 17.82 3.50
C GLY A 143 -15.95 17.36 3.32
N SER A 144 -15.65 16.06 3.42
CA SER A 144 -14.37 15.49 2.99
C SER A 144 -14.06 15.91 1.55
N LEU A 145 -12.81 16.32 1.34
CA LEU A 145 -12.32 16.70 0.02
C LEU A 145 -11.73 15.53 -0.75
N GLY A 146 -11.40 14.44 -0.05
CA GLY A 146 -10.87 13.22 -0.63
C GLY A 146 -10.12 12.39 0.41
N GLU A 147 -9.78 11.17 -0.02
CA GLU A 147 -9.10 10.19 0.82
C GLU A 147 -8.03 9.43 0.05
N ALA A 148 -7.06 8.91 0.79
CA ALA A 148 -6.15 7.87 0.38
C ALA A 148 -6.34 6.65 1.30
N SER A 149 -7.08 5.67 0.81
CA SER A 149 -7.38 4.39 1.49
C SER A 149 -7.18 3.19 0.54
N ASN A 150 -6.83 3.43 -0.74
CA ASN A 150 -6.47 2.38 -1.69
C ASN A 150 -5.01 1.91 -1.46
N SER A 151 -4.84 0.70 -0.93
CA SER A 151 -3.50 0.12 -0.74
C SER A 151 -2.78 -0.09 -2.06
N GLY A 152 -1.67 0.62 -2.26
CA GLY A 152 -0.89 0.57 -3.49
C GLY A 152 -1.44 1.44 -4.63
N GLY A 153 -2.42 2.31 -4.36
CA GLY A 153 -3.15 3.03 -5.40
C GLY A 153 -3.62 4.43 -5.02
N ALA A 154 -4.27 5.06 -5.99
CA ALA A 154 -4.90 6.37 -5.80
C ALA A 154 -6.30 6.24 -5.21
N GLY A 155 -6.68 7.19 -4.36
CA GLY A 155 -8.05 7.42 -3.92
C GLY A 155 -8.59 6.41 -2.91
N ALA A 156 -9.89 6.18 -3.00
CA ALA A 156 -10.68 5.38 -2.09
C ALA A 156 -10.43 3.86 -2.22
N GLY A 157 -10.51 3.16 -1.08
CA GLY A 157 -10.34 1.73 -0.92
C GLY A 157 -10.71 1.30 0.51
N GLU A 158 -10.24 0.13 0.94
CA GLU A 158 -10.59 -0.45 2.24
C GLU A 158 -9.63 -0.08 3.38
N GLY A 159 -8.53 0.60 3.06
CA GLY A 159 -7.44 0.90 3.98
C GLY A 159 -6.07 0.60 3.34
N ILE A 160 -5.06 1.36 3.74
CA ILE A 160 -3.67 1.15 3.33
C ILE A 160 -3.09 0.06 4.25
N THR A 161 -2.68 -1.07 3.68
CA THR A 161 -2.12 -2.20 4.43
C THR A 161 -0.72 -1.87 4.98
N PRO A 162 -0.25 -2.54 6.05
CA PRO A 162 1.09 -2.34 6.60
C PRO A 162 2.20 -2.39 5.54
N GLY A 163 3.08 -1.38 5.55
CA GLY A 163 4.20 -1.25 4.61
C GLY A 163 3.83 -0.71 3.22
N ALA A 164 2.54 -0.52 2.92
CA ALA A 164 2.09 0.05 1.66
C ALA A 164 1.89 1.57 1.75
N SER A 165 1.70 2.17 0.57
CA SER A 165 1.29 3.57 0.43
C SER A 165 0.00 3.67 -0.39
N GLY A 166 -0.82 4.69 -0.10
CA GLY A 166 -1.90 5.17 -0.96
C GLY A 166 -1.73 6.67 -1.20
N TRP A 167 -2.41 7.24 -2.20
CA TRP A 167 -2.27 8.68 -2.49
C TRP A 167 -3.54 9.34 -3.02
N VAL A 168 -3.63 10.65 -2.86
CA VAL A 168 -4.72 11.48 -3.40
C VAL A 168 -4.20 12.86 -3.77
N SER A 169 -4.67 13.42 -4.89
CA SER A 169 -4.31 14.77 -5.34
C SER A 169 -5.54 15.67 -5.31
N LEU A 170 -5.45 16.79 -4.59
CA LEU A 170 -6.56 17.71 -4.34
C LEU A 170 -6.14 19.13 -4.70
N THR A 171 -7.07 19.94 -5.24
CA THR A 171 -6.86 21.39 -5.34
C THR A 171 -7.36 22.05 -4.07
N LEU A 172 -6.45 22.57 -3.25
CA LEU A 172 -6.76 23.17 -1.95
C LEU A 172 -6.66 24.70 -2.02
N ALA A 173 -7.71 25.36 -1.52
CA ALA A 173 -7.71 26.80 -1.28
C ALA A 173 -6.95 27.13 0.02
N PRO A 174 -6.52 28.39 0.24
CA PRO A 174 -5.99 28.82 1.52
C PRO A 174 -6.95 28.50 2.67
N GLY A 175 -6.42 28.00 3.79
CA GLY A 175 -7.22 27.55 4.92
C GLY A 175 -6.54 26.46 5.74
N ARG A 176 -7.26 25.92 6.73
CA ARG A 176 -6.79 24.81 7.58
C ARG A 176 -7.53 23.54 7.21
N TYR A 177 -6.80 22.43 7.21
CA TYR A 177 -7.31 21.10 6.95
C TYR A 177 -6.85 20.17 8.06
N GLU A 178 -7.78 19.37 8.57
CA GLU A 178 -7.45 18.27 9.47
C GLU A 178 -7.32 17.01 8.63
N LEU A 179 -6.13 16.43 8.69
CA LEU A 179 -5.82 15.13 8.10
C LEU A 179 -6.12 14.08 9.16
N VAL A 180 -6.96 13.10 8.85
CA VAL A 180 -7.41 12.10 9.83
C VAL A 180 -7.29 10.69 9.28
N CYS A 181 -7.14 9.71 10.17
CA CYS A 181 -7.50 8.32 9.90
C CYS A 181 -8.85 8.07 10.56
N ASN A 182 -9.87 7.72 9.79
CA ASN A 182 -11.23 7.53 10.28
C ASN A 182 -11.67 6.06 10.29
N ILE A 183 -10.72 5.13 10.28
CA ILE A 183 -10.98 3.74 10.67
C ILE A 183 -11.48 3.75 12.12
N ALA A 184 -12.42 2.86 12.44
CA ALA A 184 -13.13 2.86 13.71
C ALA A 184 -12.16 2.90 14.92
N GLY A 185 -12.21 3.99 15.69
CA GLY A 185 -11.37 4.26 16.86
C GLY A 185 -10.05 4.97 16.61
N HIS A 186 -9.56 5.03 15.37
CA HIS A 186 -8.24 5.57 15.07
C HIS A 186 -8.16 7.07 15.35
N TYR A 187 -9.19 7.84 14.98
CA TYR A 187 -9.28 9.26 15.35
C TYR A 187 -9.31 9.47 16.87
N ALA A 188 -10.08 8.64 17.59
CA ALA A 188 -10.21 8.68 19.05
C ALA A 188 -8.86 8.46 19.75
N ASP A 189 -8.05 7.57 19.19
CA ASP A 189 -6.71 7.22 19.68
C ASP A 189 -5.62 8.21 19.19
N GLY A 190 -5.99 9.31 18.51
CA GLY A 190 -5.08 10.40 18.19
C GLY A 190 -4.56 10.44 16.75
N MET A 191 -5.16 9.71 15.80
CA MET A 191 -4.75 9.76 14.39
C MET A 191 -5.28 10.98 13.64
N TYR A 192 -4.76 12.15 13.99
CA TYR A 192 -5.00 13.37 13.26
C TYR A 192 -3.78 14.28 13.25
N THR A 193 -3.67 15.12 12.23
CA THR A 193 -2.76 16.27 12.21
C THR A 193 -3.38 17.42 11.44
N VAL A 194 -2.74 18.58 11.43
CA VAL A 194 -3.22 19.75 10.67
C VAL A 194 -2.24 20.13 9.58
N LEU A 195 -2.79 20.40 8.41
CA LEU A 195 -2.12 21.08 7.32
C LEU A 195 -2.72 22.48 7.16
N THR A 196 -1.85 23.50 7.10
CA THR A 196 -2.21 24.87 6.73
C THR A 196 -1.87 25.10 5.26
N VAL A 197 -2.78 25.71 4.53
CA VAL A 197 -2.59 26.09 3.13
C VAL A 197 -2.61 27.61 3.04
N THR A 198 -1.60 28.20 2.42
CA THR A 198 -1.40 29.67 2.32
C THR A 198 -1.45 30.18 0.89
#